data_AF-A0AA42HVI0-F1
#
_entry.id   AF-A0AA42HVI0-F1
#
_cell.length_a   1.000
_cell.length_b   1.000
_cell.length_c   1.000
_cell.angle_alpha   90.00
_cell.angle_beta   90.00
_cell.angle_gamma   90.00
#
_symmetry.space_group_name_H-M   'P 1'
#
loop_
_entity.id
_entity.type
_entity.pdbx_description
1 polymer ?
#
loop_
_entity_poly.entity_id
_entity_poly.type
_entity_poly.pdbx_seq_one_letter_code
_entity_poly.pdbx_strand_id
1 'polypeptide(L)'
;MSQPRKPRYRTSNWKQYNASLKARGSLTVWLDKGMCWFATASGKRGRSRKFSDAAIQFCLTLKNLFGLALRQTTGLAESVLHLCGLAWPVPDFSTLCRRQLDLNVQVPYTRSQAGLHLLVDSTGIKFLGEGEWKCKKHGPERRRQWRKLHIGIDAQTLQVRAICVTS
;
A
#
# COMPACT_ATOMS: atom_id res chain seq x y z
N MET A 1 -22.26 -16.64 48.96
CA MET A 1 -23.08 -16.18 47.81
C MET A 1 -22.56 -16.87 46.54
N SER A 2 -23.42 -17.63 45.85
CA SER A 2 -23.06 -18.36 44.62
C SER A 2 -22.94 -17.42 43.42
N GLN A 3 -21.89 -17.57 42.60
CA GLN A 3 -21.71 -16.75 41.40
C GLN A 3 -22.90 -16.89 40.42
N PRO A 4 -23.36 -15.79 39.81
CA PRO A 4 -24.43 -15.84 38.82
C PRO A 4 -23.96 -16.58 37.56
N ARG A 5 -24.87 -17.38 37.00
CA ARG A 5 -24.62 -18.19 35.81
C ARG A 5 -24.30 -17.27 34.62
N LYS A 6 -23.16 -17.50 33.97
CA LYS A 6 -22.76 -16.70 32.80
C LYS A 6 -23.81 -16.83 31.68
N PRO A 7 -24.25 -15.72 31.08
CA PRO A 7 -25.20 -15.76 29.97
C PRO A 7 -24.60 -16.54 28.79
N ARG A 8 -25.38 -17.48 28.25
CA ARG A 8 -25.02 -18.30 27.10
C ARG A 8 -25.59 -17.63 25.84
N TYR A 9 -24.74 -16.96 25.08
CA TYR A 9 -25.13 -16.36 23.81
C TYR A 9 -25.13 -17.42 22.70
N ARG A 10 -26.14 -17.41 21.83
CA ARG A 10 -26.22 -18.24 20.61
C ARG A 10 -26.11 -17.33 19.40
N THR A 11 -25.03 -17.46 18.64
CA THR A 11 -24.76 -16.65 17.45
C THR A 11 -25.72 -17.04 16.33
N SER A 12 -26.76 -16.24 16.09
CA SER A 12 -27.80 -16.49 15.07
C SER A 12 -27.40 -16.05 13.66
N ASN A 13 -26.39 -15.17 13.53
CA ASN A 13 -25.97 -14.56 12.27
C ASN A 13 -24.73 -15.23 11.63
N TRP A 14 -24.37 -16.44 12.03
CA TRP A 14 -23.12 -17.11 11.58
C TRP A 14 -22.98 -17.15 10.05
N LYS A 15 -24.06 -17.41 9.31
CA LYS A 15 -24.06 -17.43 7.84
C LYS A 15 -23.71 -16.06 7.25
N GLN A 16 -24.29 -14.98 7.76
CA GLN A 16 -23.99 -13.61 7.34
C GLN A 16 -22.57 -13.19 7.73
N TYR A 17 -22.14 -13.52 8.96
CA TYR A 17 -20.78 -13.25 9.41
C TYR A 17 -19.74 -13.95 8.52
N ASN A 18 -19.92 -15.23 8.21
CA ASN A 18 -19.05 -15.97 7.32
C ASN A 18 -19.04 -15.40 5.89
N ALA A 19 -20.20 -15.01 5.36
CA ALA A 19 -20.27 -14.32 4.08
C ALA A 19 -19.47 -13.01 4.10
N SER A 20 -19.55 -12.24 5.20
CA SER A 20 -18.76 -11.02 5.37
C SER A 20 -17.25 -11.32 5.41
N LEU A 21 -16.81 -12.41 6.07
CA LEU A 21 -15.40 -12.79 6.11
C LEU A 21 -14.87 -13.19 4.73
N LYS A 22 -15.67 -13.92 3.94
CA LYS A 22 -15.33 -14.22 2.54
C LYS A 22 -15.23 -12.96 1.70
N ALA A 23 -16.19 -12.05 1.84
CA ALA A 23 -16.20 -10.79 1.11
C ALA A 23 -14.98 -9.92 1.44
N ARG A 24 -14.44 -9.96 2.67
CA ARG A 24 -13.20 -9.26 3.04
C ARG A 24 -11.97 -9.73 2.24
N GLY A 25 -11.96 -10.98 1.78
CA GLY A 25 -10.90 -11.52 0.94
C GLY A 25 -11.16 -11.37 -0.56
N SER A 26 -12.34 -10.90 -0.95
CA SER A 26 -12.67 -10.68 -2.36
C SER A 26 -11.90 -9.45 -2.87
N LEU A 27 -11.10 -9.65 -3.91
CA LEU A 27 -10.33 -8.59 -4.54
C LEU A 27 -10.97 -8.22 -5.87
N THR A 28 -11.25 -6.94 -6.06
CA THR A 28 -11.72 -6.39 -7.34
C THR A 28 -10.70 -5.34 -7.79
N VAL A 29 -10.14 -5.51 -8.99
CA VAL A 29 -9.12 -4.61 -9.55
C VAL A 29 -9.68 -3.92 -10.77
N TRP A 30 -9.70 -2.58 -10.74
CA TRP A 30 -10.15 -1.75 -11.86
C TRP A 30 -8.94 -1.00 -12.40
N LEU A 31 -8.69 -1.13 -13.70
CA LEU A 31 -7.61 -0.42 -14.38
C LEU A 31 -8.20 0.51 -15.43
N ASP A 32 -7.79 1.77 -15.36
CA ASP A 32 -8.07 2.73 -16.42
C ASP A 32 -7.27 2.34 -17.68
N LYS A 33 -7.98 1.98 -18.74
CA LYS A 33 -7.37 1.60 -20.03
C LYS A 33 -6.68 2.79 -20.72
N GLY A 34 -7.02 4.02 -20.36
CA GLY A 34 -6.38 5.25 -20.84
C GLY A 34 -5.12 5.65 -20.09
N MET A 35 -4.74 4.91 -19.04
CA MET A 35 -3.56 5.23 -18.23
C MET A 35 -2.29 5.27 -19.10
N CYS A 36 -1.51 6.34 -18.97
CA CYS A 36 -0.20 6.46 -19.59
C CYS A 36 0.78 5.43 -18.98
N TRP A 37 0.84 4.23 -19.55
CA TRP A 37 1.73 3.17 -19.08
C TRP A 37 3.20 3.41 -19.47
N PHE A 38 3.41 3.94 -20.67
CA PHE A 38 4.73 4.27 -21.20
C PHE A 38 5.13 5.70 -20.84
N ALA A 39 6.43 5.91 -20.64
CA ALA A 39 6.95 7.25 -20.41
C ALA A 39 7.07 8.02 -21.72
N THR A 40 6.83 9.33 -21.65
CA THR A 40 7.04 10.26 -22.76
C THR A 40 8.53 10.36 -23.09
N ALA A 41 8.85 10.56 -24.37
CA ALA A 41 10.24 10.77 -24.79
C ALA A 41 10.81 12.03 -24.12
N SER A 42 12.00 11.92 -23.51
CA SER A 42 12.61 13.04 -22.78
C SER A 42 13.27 14.08 -23.70
N GLY A 43 13.55 13.73 -24.96
CA GLY A 43 14.31 14.55 -25.90
C GLY A 43 15.80 14.74 -25.54
N LYS A 44 16.26 14.16 -24.42
CA LYS A 44 17.65 14.29 -23.93
C LYS A 44 18.52 13.15 -24.43
N ARG A 45 19.82 13.41 -24.59
CA ARG A 45 20.82 12.40 -24.97
C ARG A 45 20.93 11.32 -23.88
N GLY A 46 20.89 10.05 -24.29
CA GLY A 46 20.91 8.88 -23.39
C GLY A 46 19.64 8.02 -23.49
N ARG A 47 19.59 6.91 -22.74
CA ARG A 47 18.42 6.01 -22.74
C ARG A 47 17.23 6.67 -22.04
N SER A 48 16.14 6.87 -22.78
CA SER A 48 14.88 7.36 -22.21
C SER A 48 14.24 6.33 -21.28
N ARG A 49 13.42 6.81 -20.34
CA ARG A 49 12.59 5.94 -19.51
C ARG A 49 11.57 5.25 -20.42
N LYS A 50 11.43 3.93 -20.30
CA LYS A 50 10.40 3.15 -21.01
C LYS A 50 9.02 3.26 -20.35
N PHE A 51 9.00 3.25 -19.01
CA PHE A 51 7.79 3.22 -18.20
C PHE A 51 7.56 4.54 -17.46
N SER A 52 6.29 4.96 -17.42
CA SER A 52 5.85 6.15 -16.68
C SER A 52 5.99 5.95 -15.17
N ASP A 53 6.00 7.05 -14.40
CA ASP A 53 5.96 6.95 -12.93
C ASP A 53 4.68 6.25 -12.44
N ALA A 54 3.56 6.42 -13.16
CA ALA A 54 2.30 5.78 -12.85
C ALA A 54 2.38 4.24 -12.95
N ALA A 55 3.03 3.70 -13.99
CA ALA A 55 3.25 2.25 -14.13
C ALA A 55 4.17 1.69 -13.04
N ILE A 56 5.22 2.43 -12.65
CA ILE A 56 6.09 2.05 -11.54
C ILE A 56 5.31 2.06 -10.21
N GLN A 57 4.54 3.13 -9.95
CA GLN A 57 3.71 3.26 -8.75
C GLN A 57 2.69 2.14 -8.64
N PHE A 58 2.04 1.76 -9.74
CA PHE A 58 1.12 0.62 -9.77
C PHE A 58 1.80 -0.67 -9.31
N CYS A 59 2.95 -1.02 -9.89
CA CYS A 59 3.67 -2.24 -9.53
C CYS A 59 4.12 -2.22 -8.05
N LEU A 60 4.67 -1.10 -7.59
CA LEU A 60 5.12 -0.96 -6.19
C LEU A 60 3.95 -0.94 -5.20
N THR A 61 2.76 -0.51 -5.63
CA THR A 61 1.54 -0.60 -4.81
C THR A 61 1.15 -2.07 -4.60
N LEU A 62 1.14 -2.88 -5.66
CA LEU A 62 0.92 -4.32 -5.53
C LEU A 62 1.96 -4.99 -4.63
N LYS A 63 3.24 -4.63 -4.80
CA LYS A 63 4.32 -5.10 -3.93
C LYS A 63 4.01 -4.87 -2.46
N ASN A 64 3.68 -3.63 -2.11
CA ASN A 64 3.52 -3.24 -0.72
C ASN A 64 2.20 -3.74 -0.12
N LEU A 65 1.12 -3.75 -0.90
CA LEU A 65 -0.19 -4.22 -0.46
C LEU A 65 -0.18 -5.71 -0.12
N PHE A 66 0.53 -6.51 -0.92
CA PHE A 66 0.59 -7.97 -0.74
C PHE A 66 1.89 -8.47 -0.10
N GLY A 67 2.80 -7.57 0.32
CA GLY A 67 4.07 -7.93 0.96
C GLY A 67 5.01 -8.76 0.07
N LEU A 68 4.99 -8.53 -1.25
CA LEU A 68 5.69 -9.36 -2.23
C LEU A 68 7.16 -8.95 -2.42
N ALA A 69 7.99 -9.92 -2.83
CA ALA A 69 9.29 -9.60 -3.42
C ALA A 69 9.12 -8.99 -4.82
N LEU A 70 10.14 -8.26 -5.31
CA LEU A 70 10.05 -7.55 -6.60
C LEU A 70 9.78 -8.50 -7.79
N ARG A 71 10.38 -9.69 -7.81
CA ARG A 71 10.13 -10.69 -8.88
C ARG A 71 8.73 -11.30 -8.81
N GLN A 72 8.18 -11.47 -7.61
CA GLN A 72 6.79 -11.91 -7.45
C GLN A 72 5.82 -10.79 -7.86
N THR A 73 6.19 -9.54 -7.57
CA THR A 73 5.42 -8.36 -7.99
C THR A 73 5.31 -8.29 -9.50
N THR A 74 6.39 -8.55 -10.25
CA THR A 74 6.31 -8.54 -11.73
C THR A 74 5.33 -9.59 -12.23
N GLY A 75 5.38 -10.83 -11.73
CA GLY A 75 4.45 -11.89 -12.13
C GLY A 75 2.99 -11.61 -11.74
N LEU A 76 2.74 -11.01 -10.56
CA LEU A 76 1.40 -10.59 -10.18
C LEU A 76 0.88 -9.47 -11.09
N ALA A 77 1.71 -8.46 -11.37
CA ALA A 77 1.32 -7.37 -12.26
C ALA A 77 0.99 -7.87 -13.67
N GLU A 78 1.78 -8.81 -14.21
CA GLU A 78 1.50 -9.47 -15.50
C GLU A 78 0.15 -10.18 -15.48
N SER A 79 -0.13 -10.95 -14.42
CA SER A 79 -1.39 -11.69 -14.26
C SER A 79 -2.59 -10.75 -14.17
N VAL A 80 -2.48 -9.66 -13.41
CA VAL A 80 -3.55 -8.65 -13.26
C VAL A 80 -3.82 -7.97 -14.60
N LEU A 81 -2.78 -7.55 -15.33
CA LEU A 81 -2.94 -6.93 -16.64
C LEU A 81 -3.59 -7.88 -17.65
N HIS A 82 -3.18 -9.14 -17.65
CA HIS A 82 -3.78 -10.18 -18.49
C HIS A 82 -5.27 -10.37 -18.18
N LEU A 83 -5.65 -10.48 -16.91
CA LEU A 83 -7.05 -10.60 -16.49
C LEU A 83 -7.88 -9.36 -16.85
N CYS A 84 -7.27 -8.18 -16.87
CA CYS A 84 -7.90 -6.94 -17.33
C CYS A 84 -7.93 -6.78 -18.86
N GLY A 85 -7.38 -7.73 -19.63
CA GLY A 85 -7.31 -7.68 -21.09
C GLY A 85 -6.35 -6.62 -21.63
N LEU A 86 -5.31 -6.26 -20.86
CA LEU A 86 -4.33 -5.24 -21.20
C LEU A 86 -3.00 -5.89 -21.60
N ALA A 87 -2.60 -5.74 -22.87
CA ALA A 87 -1.33 -6.26 -23.39
C ALA A 87 -0.14 -5.33 -23.07
N TRP A 88 -0.10 -4.76 -21.86
CA TRP A 88 0.98 -3.87 -21.44
C TRP A 88 2.16 -4.66 -20.86
N PRO A 89 3.40 -4.38 -21.28
CA PRO A 89 4.57 -5.04 -20.71
C PRO A 89 4.82 -4.55 -19.28
N VAL A 90 5.29 -5.43 -18.40
CA VAL A 90 5.60 -5.07 -17.01
C VAL A 90 7.07 -4.66 -16.86
N PRO A 91 7.40 -3.65 -16.04
CA PRO A 91 8.79 -3.31 -15.73
C PRO A 91 9.50 -4.46 -15.02
N ASP A 92 10.74 -4.77 -15.41
CA ASP A 92 11.53 -5.78 -14.72
C ASP A 92 11.89 -5.38 -13.27
N PHE A 93 12.26 -6.37 -12.45
CA PHE A 93 12.58 -6.15 -11.04
C PHE A 93 13.72 -5.14 -10.83
N SER A 94 14.67 -5.05 -11.77
CA SER A 94 15.80 -4.12 -11.68
C SER A 94 15.35 -2.68 -11.93
N THR A 95 14.41 -2.49 -12.85
CA THR A 95 13.79 -1.21 -13.17
C THR A 95 12.94 -0.73 -12.00
N LEU A 96 12.12 -1.61 -11.41
CA LEU A 96 11.36 -1.30 -10.20
C LEU A 96 12.29 -0.94 -9.03
N CYS A 97 13.33 -1.75 -8.80
CA CYS A 97 14.30 -1.52 -7.71
C CYS A 97 14.98 -0.15 -7.81
N ARG A 98 15.44 0.23 -9.00
CA ARG A 98 16.08 1.55 -9.20
C ARG A 98 15.08 2.69 -9.13
N ARG A 99 13.90 2.54 -9.74
CA ARG A 99 12.92 3.63 -9.83
C ARG A 99 12.22 3.90 -8.50
N GLN A 100 12.14 2.95 -7.57
CA GLN A 100 11.51 3.17 -6.27
C GLN A 100 12.22 4.24 -5.43
N LEU A 101 13.53 4.47 -5.65
CA LEU A 101 14.32 5.42 -4.87
C LEU A 101 13.86 6.86 -5.09
N ASP A 102 13.60 7.22 -6.35
CA ASP A 102 13.30 8.59 -6.76
C ASP A 102 11.83 8.77 -7.19
N LEU A 103 10.98 7.77 -6.94
CA LEU A 103 9.57 7.84 -7.30
C LEU A 103 8.85 8.82 -6.39
N ASN A 104 8.35 9.92 -6.96
CA ASN A 104 7.47 10.82 -6.24
C ASN A 104 6.04 10.25 -6.23
N VAL A 105 5.64 9.70 -5.08
CA VAL A 105 4.31 9.09 -4.91
C VAL A 105 3.26 10.20 -4.81
N GLN A 106 2.38 10.25 -5.83
CA GLN A 106 1.22 11.13 -5.79
C GLN A 106 0.08 10.44 -5.05
N VAL A 107 -0.49 11.13 -4.06
CA VAL A 107 -1.71 10.71 -3.35
C VAL A 107 -2.82 11.69 -3.74
N PRO A 108 -3.55 11.40 -4.82
CA PRO A 108 -4.59 12.30 -5.30
C PRO A 108 -5.76 12.33 -4.32
N TYR A 109 -6.42 13.49 -4.24
CA TYR A 109 -7.67 13.67 -3.50
C TYR A 109 -8.62 14.52 -4.33
N THR A 110 -9.92 14.43 -4.03
CA THR A 110 -10.94 15.23 -4.70
C THR A 110 -11.06 16.56 -3.98
N ARG A 111 -10.83 17.66 -4.70
CA ARG A 111 -11.03 19.00 -4.12
C ARG A 111 -12.53 19.22 -3.85
N SER A 112 -12.83 19.76 -2.68
CA SER A 112 -14.16 20.20 -2.30
C SER A 112 -14.12 21.69 -1.97
N GLN A 113 -15.22 22.40 -2.25
CA GLN A 113 -15.41 23.78 -1.84
C GLN A 113 -15.95 23.90 -0.40
N ALA A 114 -16.37 22.79 0.20
CA ALA A 114 -16.81 22.76 1.60
C ALA A 114 -15.63 22.90 2.57
N GLY A 115 -15.94 23.27 3.81
CA GLY A 115 -14.96 23.32 4.90
C GLY A 115 -14.26 21.97 5.10
N LEU A 116 -12.95 22.00 5.37
CA LEU A 116 -12.14 20.81 5.61
C LEU A 116 -12.03 20.50 7.10
N HIS A 117 -12.58 19.37 7.52
CA HIS A 117 -12.31 18.80 8.84
C HIS A 117 -11.17 17.77 8.72
N LEU A 118 -9.97 18.17 9.14
CA LEU A 118 -8.77 17.33 9.02
C LEU A 118 -8.49 16.59 10.33
N LEU A 119 -8.49 15.25 10.27
CA LEU A 119 -7.97 14.40 11.33
C LEU A 119 -6.47 14.21 11.09
N VAL A 120 -5.66 14.45 12.11
CA VAL A 120 -4.20 14.29 12.01
C VAL A 120 -3.77 13.25 13.03
N ASP A 121 -3.08 12.22 12.57
CA ASP A 121 -2.46 11.23 13.42
C ASP A 121 -1.02 10.95 12.97
N SER A 122 -0.23 10.32 13.82
CA SER A 122 1.17 10.03 13.54
C SER A 122 1.58 8.68 14.12
N THR A 123 2.31 7.90 13.33
CA THR A 123 2.82 6.59 13.74
C THR A 123 4.33 6.48 13.55
N GLY A 124 4.98 5.77 14.48
CA GLY A 124 6.40 5.46 14.40
C GLY A 124 6.63 4.19 13.58
N ILE A 125 7.38 4.30 12.49
CA ILE A 125 7.78 3.17 11.65
C ILE A 125 9.23 2.81 11.98
N LYS A 126 9.44 1.60 12.50
CA LYS A 126 10.77 1.02 12.64
C LYS A 126 11.21 0.44 11.30
N PHE A 127 12.21 1.05 10.68
CA PHE A 127 12.73 0.60 9.40
C PHE A 127 14.08 -0.11 9.51
N LEU A 128 14.81 0.10 10.61
CA LEU A 128 16.07 -0.59 10.88
C LEU A 128 16.16 -1.02 12.35
N GLY A 129 16.75 -2.19 12.57
CA GLY A 129 16.98 -2.75 13.90
C GLY A 129 16.31 -4.11 14.10
N GLU A 130 16.73 -4.79 15.14
CA GLU A 130 16.48 -6.21 15.35
C GLU A 130 15.05 -6.51 15.78
N GLY A 131 14.49 -7.63 15.28
CA GLY A 131 13.17 -8.10 15.68
C GLY A 131 13.03 -8.20 17.20
N GLU A 132 11.82 -7.97 17.71
CA GLU A 132 11.56 -7.94 19.15
C GLU A 132 11.97 -9.24 19.84
N TRP A 133 11.75 -10.37 19.18
CA TRP A 133 12.17 -11.68 19.66
C TRP A 133 13.69 -11.79 19.83
N LYS A 134 14.49 -11.35 18.84
CA LYS A 134 15.97 -11.36 18.94
C LYS A 134 16.42 -10.51 20.13
N CYS A 135 15.92 -9.27 20.23
CA CYS A 135 16.28 -8.38 21.34
C CYS A 135 15.93 -8.97 22.70
N LYS A 136 14.78 -9.66 22.83
CA LYS A 136 14.35 -10.28 24.09
C LYS A 136 15.21 -11.49 24.47
N LYS A 137 15.66 -12.28 23.50
CA LYS A 137 16.41 -13.53 23.73
C LYS A 137 17.92 -13.32 23.87
N HIS A 138 18.49 -12.40 23.09
CA HIS A 138 19.93 -12.24 22.94
C HIS A 138 20.43 -10.83 23.29
N GLY A 139 19.53 -9.95 23.74
CA GLY A 139 19.84 -8.55 23.94
C GLY A 139 19.87 -7.75 22.64
N PRO A 140 19.81 -6.41 22.72
CA PRO A 140 19.95 -5.54 21.55
C PRO A 140 21.43 -5.39 21.17
N GLU A 141 21.77 -5.68 19.91
CA GLU A 141 23.14 -5.50 19.40
C GLU A 141 23.26 -4.22 18.55
N ARG A 142 22.18 -3.83 17.85
CA ARG A 142 22.14 -2.66 16.96
C ARG A 142 21.04 -1.68 17.37
N ARG A 143 21.34 -0.38 17.25
CA ARG A 143 20.39 0.70 17.51
C ARG A 143 19.21 0.64 16.53
N ARG A 144 18.00 0.72 17.05
CA ARG A 144 16.76 0.82 16.26
C ARG A 144 16.69 2.21 15.62
N GLN A 145 16.35 2.28 14.34
CA GLN A 145 16.02 3.53 13.67
C GLN A 145 14.54 3.57 13.38
N TRP A 146 13.95 4.72 13.71
CA TRP A 146 12.54 5.01 13.56
C TRP A 146 12.38 6.21 12.66
N ARG A 147 11.29 6.25 11.90
CA ARG A 147 10.80 7.46 11.24
C ARG A 147 9.39 7.69 11.71
N LYS A 148 8.99 8.96 11.84
CA LYS A 148 7.59 9.29 12.11
C LYS A 148 6.88 9.55 10.80
N LEU A 149 5.78 8.85 10.59
CA LEU A 149 4.82 9.08 9.52
C LEU A 149 3.66 9.91 10.09
N HIS A 150 3.48 11.12 9.58
CA HIS A 150 2.34 11.98 9.86
C HIS A 150 1.34 11.86 8.72
N ILE A 151 0.07 11.61 9.03
CA ILE A 151 -1.00 11.50 8.04
C ILE A 151 -2.13 12.45 8.42
N GLY A 152 -2.55 13.27 7.47
CA GLY A 152 -3.78 14.05 7.55
C GLY A 152 -4.87 13.41 6.70
N ILE A 153 -6.02 13.13 7.28
CA ILE A 153 -7.17 12.47 6.64
C ILE A 153 -8.40 13.36 6.77
N ASP A 154 -9.15 13.50 5.68
CA ASP A 154 -10.45 14.16 5.70
C ASP A 154 -11.46 13.34 6.51
N ALA A 155 -12.09 13.93 7.53
CA ALA A 155 -12.98 13.23 8.45
C ALA A 155 -14.24 12.67 7.78
N GLN A 156 -14.68 13.26 6.66
CA GLN A 156 -15.91 12.88 5.98
C GLN A 156 -15.64 11.85 4.89
N THR A 157 -14.62 12.09 4.07
CA THR A 157 -14.34 11.28 2.88
C THR A 157 -13.32 10.18 3.12
N LEU A 158 -12.60 10.24 4.24
CA LEU A 158 -11.45 9.38 4.56
C LEU A 158 -10.31 9.46 3.54
N GLN A 159 -10.31 10.47 2.66
CA GLN A 159 -9.22 10.70 1.73
C GLN A 159 -7.99 11.22 2.48
N VAL A 160 -6.82 10.69 2.13
CA VAL A 160 -5.55 11.21 2.64
C VAL A 160 -5.27 12.58 1.98
N ARG A 161 -5.10 13.61 2.79
CA ARG A 161 -4.91 15.01 2.36
C ARG A 161 -3.48 15.49 2.51
N ALA A 162 -2.73 14.91 3.44
CA ALA A 162 -1.34 15.25 3.69
C ALA A 162 -0.57 14.04 4.20
N ILE A 163 0.68 13.91 3.77
CA ILE A 163 1.63 12.91 4.27
C ILE A 163 2.97 13.61 4.49
N CYS A 164 3.58 13.38 5.64
CA CYS A 164 4.94 13.84 5.92
C CYS A 164 5.71 12.75 6.67
N VAL A 165 6.97 12.54 6.29
CA VAL A 165 7.88 11.61 6.98
C VAL A 165 9.02 12.42 7.58
N THR A 166 9.19 12.32 8.90
CA THR A 166 10.25 13.01 9.65
C THR A 166 11.23 12.00 10.26
N SER A 167 12.43 12.48 10.59
CA SER A 167 13.48 11.69 11.27
C SER A 167 13.24 11.58 12.77
#